data_AF-A0A1G3M770-F1
#
_entry.id   AF-A0A1G3M770-F1
#
_cell.length_a   1.000
_cell.length_b   1.000
_cell.length_c   1.000
_cell.angle_alpha   90.00
_cell.angle_beta   90.00
_cell.angle_gamma   90.00
#
_symmetry.space_group_name_H-M   'P 1'
#
loop_
_entity.id
_entity.type
_entity.pdbx_description
1 polymer ?
#
loop_
_entity_poly.entity_id
_entity_poly.type
_entity_poly.pdbx_seq_one_letter_code
_entity_poly.pdbx_strand_id
1 'polypeptide(L)'
;MDALSVLQRLSQGRLLEELHEALVKTAEEVVATGKPGVVTLRLTVGGSQGNPMVAIAEALSRTAPKKESRGAFFFALNGELFREDPRQTRLDFRTVDTSTGEIIDTHQTERNERSI
;
A
#
# COMPACT_ATOMS: atom_id res chain seq x y z
N MET A 1 1.51 44.87 9.86
CA MET A 1 0.75 43.61 9.86
C MET A 1 1.62 42.56 10.51
N ASP A 2 1.07 41.76 11.41
CA ASP A 2 1.77 40.59 11.95
C ASP A 2 1.58 39.37 11.02
N ALA A 3 2.30 38.28 11.28
CA ALA A 3 2.24 37.10 10.43
C ALA A 3 0.83 36.47 10.40
N LEU A 4 0.11 36.48 11.53
CA LEU A 4 -1.22 35.91 11.63
C LEU A 4 -2.24 36.68 10.78
N SER A 5 -2.21 38.02 10.81
CA SER A 5 -3.11 38.84 10.00
C SER A 5 -2.87 38.70 8.50
N VAL A 6 -1.64 38.38 8.06
CA VAL A 6 -1.37 38.04 6.67
C VAL A 6 -2.08 36.74 6.29
N LEU A 7 -1.92 35.68 7.10
CA LEU A 7 -2.56 34.37 6.84
C LEU A 7 -4.09 34.45 6.85
N GLN A 8 -4.67 35.26 7.75
CA GLN A 8 -6.12 35.52 7.81
C GLN A 8 -6.67 36.24 6.58
N ARG A 9 -5.83 36.88 5.77
CA ARG A 9 -6.26 37.60 4.56
C ARG A 9 -6.09 36.76 3.29
N LEU A 10 -5.34 35.64 3.36
CA LEU A 10 -5.21 34.69 2.26
C LEU A 10 -6.53 33.92 2.05
N SER A 11 -6.74 33.40 0.84
CA SER A 11 -7.96 32.70 0.42
C SER A 11 -9.26 33.41 0.83
N GLN A 12 -9.30 34.74 0.76
CA GLN A 12 -10.45 35.56 1.17
C GLN A 12 -10.91 35.31 2.62
N GLY A 13 -9.99 34.94 3.51
CA GLY A 13 -10.29 34.64 4.91
C GLY A 13 -10.53 33.16 5.23
N ARG A 14 -10.49 32.27 4.24
CA ARG A 14 -10.87 30.86 4.42
C ARG A 14 -9.70 29.93 4.70
N LEU A 15 -8.46 30.37 4.49
CA LEU A 15 -7.27 29.52 4.62
C LEU A 15 -7.17 28.84 5.99
N LEU A 16 -7.48 29.56 7.06
CA LEU A 16 -7.40 29.00 8.42
C LEU A 16 -8.51 27.99 8.69
N GLU A 17 -9.70 28.18 8.12
CA GLU A 17 -10.81 27.23 8.22
C GLU A 17 -10.47 25.93 7.47
N GLU A 18 -9.98 26.04 6.24
CA GLU A 18 -9.55 24.89 5.43
C GLU A 18 -8.38 24.13 6.07
N LEU A 19 -7.40 24.87 6.62
CA LEU A 19 -6.28 24.28 7.36
C LEU A 19 -6.75 23.56 8.62
N HIS A 20 -7.70 24.15 9.35
CA HIS A 20 -8.29 23.54 10.53
C HIS A 20 -9.02 22.24 10.18
N GLU A 21 -9.86 22.24 9.15
CA GLU A 21 -10.56 21.04 8.68
C GLU A 21 -9.57 19.94 8.27
N ALA A 22 -8.53 20.29 7.51
CA ALA A 22 -7.50 19.36 7.09
C ALA A 22 -6.75 18.73 8.28
N LEU A 23 -6.48 19.51 9.33
CA LEU A 23 -5.85 19.03 10.56
C LEU A 23 -6.76 18.08 11.33
N VAL A 24 -8.02 18.45 11.55
CA VAL A 24 -9.01 17.61 12.27
C VAL A 24 -9.15 16.27 11.57
N LYS A 25 -9.39 16.28 10.25
CA LYS A 25 -9.55 15.06 9.46
C LYS A 25 -8.30 14.16 9.48
N THR A 26 -7.11 14.77 9.42
CA THR A 26 -5.86 14.00 9.51
C THR A 26 -5.68 13.40 10.89
N ALA A 27 -5.99 14.14 11.95
CA ALA A 27 -5.91 13.64 13.33
C ALA A 27 -6.86 12.45 13.56
N GLU A 28 -8.10 12.52 13.06
CA GLU A 28 -9.06 11.41 13.12
C GLU A 28 -8.51 10.16 12.42
N GLU A 29 -7.93 10.31 11.23
CA GLU A 29 -7.34 9.19 10.49
C GLU A 29 -6.08 8.63 11.17
N VAL A 30 -5.27 9.48 11.83
CA VAL A 30 -4.10 9.05 12.63
C VAL A 30 -4.57 8.21 13.81
N VAL A 31 -5.60 8.66 14.53
CA VAL A 31 -6.18 7.91 15.65
C VAL A 31 -6.76 6.58 15.17
N ALA A 32 -7.46 6.56 14.04
CA ALA A 32 -8.07 5.35 13.50
C ALA A 32 -7.05 4.32 12.97
N THR A 33 -5.89 4.77 12.46
CA THR A 33 -4.88 3.91 11.84
C THR A 33 -3.67 3.61 12.72
N GLY A 34 -3.41 4.44 13.74
CA GLY A 34 -2.18 4.43 14.54
C GLY A 34 -0.93 4.88 13.76
N LYS A 35 -1.08 5.36 12.52
CA LYS A 35 0.02 5.76 11.64
C LYS A 35 0.06 7.28 11.45
N PRO A 36 1.24 7.88 11.25
CA PRO A 36 1.35 9.32 11.05
C PRO A 36 0.68 9.77 9.75
N GLY A 37 0.09 10.97 9.78
CA GLY A 37 -0.43 11.70 8.63
C GLY A 37 0.30 13.03 8.47
N VAL A 38 0.21 13.65 7.29
CA VAL A 38 0.91 14.91 6.99
C VAL A 38 -0.07 15.92 6.40
N VAL A 39 -0.10 17.13 6.97
CA VAL A 39 -0.74 18.31 6.39
C VAL A 39 0.35 19.29 5.99
N THR A 40 0.31 19.79 4.76
CA THR A 40 1.30 20.73 4.22
C THR A 40 0.62 21.99 3.73
N LEU A 41 0.98 23.12 4.33
CA LEU A 41 0.70 24.46 3.81
C LEU A 41 1.95 24.98 3.12
N ARG A 42 1.88 25.16 1.80
CA ARG A 42 2.94 25.80 1.00
C ARG A 42 2.53 27.23 0.68
N LEU A 43 3.42 28.18 0.97
CA LEU A 43 3.29 29.58 0.56
C LEU A 43 4.35 29.88 -0.47
N THR A 44 3.92 30.31 -1.65
CA THR A 44 4.80 30.74 -2.74
C THR A 44 4.77 32.25 -2.78
N VAL A 45 5.92 32.87 -2.54
CA VAL A 45 6.08 34.32 -2.52
C VAL A 45 6.74 34.74 -3.82
N GLY A 46 6.01 35.41 -4.70
CA GLY A 46 6.46 35.88 -6.01
C GLY A 46 6.53 37.39 -6.09
N GLY A 47 7.40 37.92 -6.95
CA GLY A 47 7.56 39.35 -7.20
C GLY A 47 8.26 39.59 -8.54
N SER A 48 8.45 40.85 -8.89
CA SER A 48 9.20 41.25 -10.10
C SER A 48 10.31 42.21 -9.74
N GLN A 49 11.45 42.11 -10.42
CA GLN A 49 12.62 42.94 -10.14
C GLN A 49 12.31 44.41 -10.39
N GLY A 50 12.62 45.27 -9.41
CA GLY A 50 12.32 46.70 -9.47
C GLY A 50 10.88 47.07 -9.10
N ASN A 51 10.00 46.09 -8.82
CA ASN A 51 8.66 46.33 -8.31
C ASN A 51 8.57 45.91 -6.82
N PRO A 52 8.19 46.81 -5.90
CA PRO A 52 8.05 46.47 -4.48
C PRO A 52 6.84 45.58 -4.18
N MET A 53 5.95 45.32 -5.15
CA MET A 53 4.78 44.48 -4.97
C MET A 53 5.13 43.00 -4.95
N VAL A 54 4.58 42.29 -3.96
CA VAL A 54 4.77 40.85 -3.76
C VAL A 54 3.40 40.16 -3.81
N ALA A 55 3.32 39.06 -4.53
CA ALA A 55 2.19 38.16 -4.54
C ALA A 55 2.48 36.96 -3.63
N ILE A 56 1.50 36.56 -2.83
CA ILE A 56 1.58 35.35 -1.99
C ILE A 56 0.50 34.40 -2.50
N ALA A 57 0.89 33.20 -2.87
CA ALA A 57 0.00 32.13 -3.30
C ALA A 57 0.11 30.94 -2.37
N GLU A 58 -1.01 30.50 -1.82
CA GLU A 58 -1.12 29.34 -0.95
C GLU A 58 -1.48 28.06 -1.72
N ALA A 59 -0.97 26.93 -1.21
CA ALA A 59 -1.40 25.60 -1.60
C ALA A 59 -1.48 24.71 -0.36
N LEU A 60 -2.67 24.17 -0.09
CA LEU A 60 -2.93 23.23 1.00
C LEU A 60 -3.02 21.81 0.44
N SER A 61 -2.26 20.88 1.02
CA SER A 61 -2.30 19.47 0.65
C SER A 61 -2.22 18.56 1.87
N ARG A 62 -2.73 17.34 1.72
CA ARG A 62 -2.87 16.36 2.79
C ARG A 62 -2.45 14.98 2.33
N THR A 63 -1.59 14.33 3.10
CA THR A 63 -1.24 12.93 2.92
C THR A 63 -1.92 12.15 4.03
N ALA A 64 -2.97 11.41 3.67
CA ALA A 64 -3.70 10.56 4.59
C ALA A 64 -2.80 9.44 5.14
N PRO A 65 -2.94 9.08 6.44
CA PRO A 65 -2.33 7.89 6.99
C PRO A 65 -2.67 6.64 6.17
N LYS A 66 -1.66 5.99 5.59
CA LYS A 66 -1.86 4.80 4.78
C LYS A 66 -2.05 3.59 5.68
N LYS A 67 -3.26 3.03 5.71
CA LYS A 67 -3.49 1.69 6.27
C LYS A 67 -2.60 0.72 5.48
N GLU A 68 -1.83 -0.10 6.18
CA GLU A 68 -1.10 -1.18 5.51
C GLU A 68 -2.13 -2.13 4.91
N SER A 69 -2.17 -2.18 3.58
CA SER A 69 -2.88 -3.25 2.90
C SER A 69 -2.15 -4.54 3.27
N ARG A 70 -2.89 -5.52 3.79
CA ARG A 70 -2.32 -6.86 4.00
C ARG A 70 -1.87 -7.50 2.68
N GLY A 71 -2.24 -6.91 1.54
CA GLY A 71 -1.97 -7.46 0.24
C GLY A 71 -2.70 -8.79 0.04
N ALA A 72 -2.56 -9.34 -1.15
CA ALA A 72 -2.90 -10.72 -1.44
C ALA A 72 -1.80 -11.24 -2.36
N PHE A 73 -1.36 -12.47 -2.10
CA PHE A 73 -0.39 -13.14 -2.96
C PHE A 73 -1.12 -13.79 -4.13
N PHE A 74 -0.57 -13.61 -5.33
CA PHE A 74 -1.05 -14.23 -6.55
C PHE A 74 0.14 -14.88 -7.26
N PHE A 75 -0.13 -15.97 -7.97
CA PHE A 75 0.84 -16.60 -8.87
C PHE A 75 0.74 -15.97 -10.25
N ALA A 76 1.88 -15.69 -10.88
CA ALA A 76 1.92 -15.10 -12.22
C ALA A 76 2.39 -16.14 -13.25
N LEU A 77 1.61 -16.32 -14.32
CA LEU A 77 1.97 -17.16 -15.46
C LEU A 77 1.47 -16.52 -16.76
N ASN A 78 2.36 -16.35 -17.74
CA ASN A 78 2.04 -15.83 -19.08
C ASN A 78 1.27 -14.49 -19.11
N GLY A 79 1.51 -13.62 -18.12
CA GLY A 79 0.84 -12.32 -18.02
C GLY A 79 -0.53 -12.35 -17.32
N GLU A 80 -0.98 -13.52 -16.88
CA GLU A 80 -2.21 -13.69 -16.10
C GLU A 80 -1.91 -13.98 -14.62
N LEU A 81 -2.84 -13.59 -13.74
CA LEU A 81 -2.74 -13.75 -12.29
C LEU A 81 -3.70 -14.84 -11.80
N PHE A 82 -3.18 -15.78 -11.02
CA PHE A 82 -3.91 -16.92 -10.48
C PHE A 82 -3.88 -16.93 -8.96
N ARG A 83 -4.97 -17.41 -8.33
CA ARG A 83 -5.01 -17.60 -6.87
C ARG A 83 -4.26 -18.84 -6.41
N GLU A 84 -4.23 -19.87 -7.24
CA GLU A 84 -3.51 -21.12 -6.99
C GLU A 84 -2.37 -21.21 -8.01
N ASP A 85 -1.28 -21.90 -7.68
CA ASP A 85 -0.13 -22.01 -8.59
C ASP A 85 -0.53 -22.85 -9.82
N PRO A 86 -0.62 -22.26 -11.02
CA PRO A 86 -1.03 -22.98 -12.22
C PRO A 86 -0.01 -24.05 -12.65
N ARG A 87 1.20 -24.05 -12.09
CA ARG A 87 2.23 -25.08 -12.35
C ARG A 87 2.07 -26.29 -11.43
N GLN A 88 1.23 -26.20 -10.40
CA GLN A 88 1.01 -27.28 -9.46
C GLN A 88 0.03 -28.31 -10.03
N THR A 89 0.50 -29.55 -10.20
CA THR A 89 -0.36 -30.67 -10.57
C THR A 89 -1.31 -31.00 -9.42
N ARG A 90 -2.62 -30.98 -9.68
CA ARG A 90 -3.62 -31.46 -8.71
C ARG A 90 -3.54 -32.98 -8.61
N LEU A 91 -3.40 -33.48 -7.38
CA LEU A 91 -3.41 -34.90 -7.11
C LEU A 91 -4.86 -35.36 -6.92
N ASP A 92 -5.27 -36.36 -7.71
CA ASP A 92 -6.54 -37.05 -7.50
C ASP A 92 -6.38 -38.06 -6.37
N PHE A 93 -6.80 -37.67 -5.18
CA PHE A 93 -6.79 -38.56 -4.04
C PHE A 93 -7.88 -39.62 -4.17
N ARG A 94 -7.51 -40.88 -3.93
CA ARG A 94 -8.45 -42.00 -3.80
C ARG A 94 -8.47 -42.44 -2.34
N THR A 95 -9.67 -42.63 -1.80
CA THR A 95 -9.83 -43.21 -0.47
C THR A 95 -9.42 -44.67 -0.52
N VAL A 96 -8.39 -45.03 0.25
CA VAL A 96 -7.99 -46.42 0.44
C VAL A 96 -8.96 -47.05 1.43
N ASP A 97 -9.48 -48.23 1.09
CA ASP A 97 -10.25 -49.04 2.03
C ASP A 97 -9.29 -49.52 3.13
N THR A 98 -9.50 -49.04 4.36
CA THR A 98 -8.64 -49.35 5.51
C THR A 98 -8.78 -50.79 6.00
N SER A 99 -9.65 -51.61 5.39
CA SER A 99 -9.86 -53.00 5.78
C SER A 99 -8.99 -54.02 5.02
N THR A 100 -8.44 -53.68 3.85
CA THR A 100 -7.70 -54.62 2.96
C THR A 100 -6.31 -54.15 2.53
N GLY A 101 -5.81 -53.03 3.08
CA GLY A 101 -4.64 -52.32 2.57
C GLY A 101 -3.34 -53.13 2.44
N GLU A 102 -2.93 -53.41 1.20
CA GLU A 102 -1.53 -53.69 0.86
C GLU A 102 -0.89 -52.45 0.22
N ILE A 103 0.27 -52.05 0.76
CA ILE A 103 1.13 -50.99 0.22
C ILE A 103 2.25 -51.70 -0.56
N ILE A 104 2.37 -51.45 -1.87
CA ILE A 104 3.49 -51.93 -2.67
C ILE A 104 4.58 -50.86 -2.63
N ASP A 105 5.69 -51.18 -1.96
CA ASP A 105 6.89 -50.33 -1.89
C ASP A 105 7.80 -50.66 -3.09
N THR A 106 7.89 -49.73 -4.04
CA THR A 106 8.63 -49.94 -5.30
C THR A 106 10.09 -49.52 -5.12
N HIS A 107 10.86 -50.31 -4.36
CA HIS A 107 12.32 -50.22 -4.34
C HIS A 107 12.97 -51.61 -4.37
N GLN A 108 12.89 -52.29 -5.52
CA GLN A 108 13.84 -53.35 -5.84
C GLN A 108 13.87 -53.65 -7.34
N THR A 109 14.64 -52.86 -8.08
CA THR A 109 15.26 -53.37 -9.31
C THR A 109 16.65 -52.75 -9.50
N GLU A 110 17.61 -53.65 -9.74
CA GLU A 110 18.93 -53.42 -10.35
C GLU A 110 20.14 -53.19 -9.42
N ARG A 111 20.73 -54.31 -8.95
CA ARG A 111 22.20 -54.46 -9.01
C ARG A 111 22.65 -55.90 -9.27
N ASN A 112 22.66 -56.20 -10.57
CA ASN A 112 23.85 -56.66 -11.30
C ASN A 112 24.22 -58.15 -11.22
N GLU A 113 23.87 -58.86 -12.30
CA GLU A 113 24.65 -59.96 -12.86
C GLU A 113 26.13 -59.55 -12.99
N ARG A 114 27.05 -60.38 -12.49
CA ARG A 114 28.37 -60.61 -13.12
C ARG A 114 29.10 -61.83 -12.53
N SER A 115 29.44 -62.72 -13.46
CA SER A 115 30.54 -63.69 -13.48
C SER A 115 30.37 -65.04 -12.75
N ILE A 116 30.16 -66.06 -13.60
CA ILE A 116 30.99 -67.28 -13.80
C ILE A 116 31.87 -67.70 -12.60
#